data_AF-A0AA96W8P0-F1
#
_entry.id   AF-A0AA96W8P0-F1
#
_cell.length_a   1.000
_cell.length_b   1.000
_cell.length_c   1.000
_cell.angle_alpha   90.00
_cell.angle_beta   90.00
_cell.angle_gamma   90.00
#
_symmetry.space_group_name_H-M   'P 1'
#
loop_
_entity.id
_entity.type
_entity.pdbx_description
1 polymer ?
#
loop_
_entity_poly.entity_id
_entity_poly.type
_entity_poly.pdbx_seq_one_letter_code
_entity_poly.pdbx_strand_id
1 'polypeptide(L)'
;MIEIDRESITPMYVQLASALRERIRLGEIPVGRRIPSHYELEQETGGAVSRRTIKSAIEMLVAEGILQGVQGKGVFVISKPAGGPSAVDRPSPDS
;
A
#
# COMPACT_ATOMS: atom_id res chain seq x y z
N MET A 1 -11.79 6.05 6.23
CA MET A 1 -10.86 6.56 7.24
C MET A 1 -9.83 5.46 7.48
N ILE A 2 -8.54 5.78 7.43
CA ILE A 2 -7.49 4.79 7.66
C ILE A 2 -7.11 4.86 9.13
N GLU A 3 -7.38 3.78 9.87
CA GLU A 3 -7.00 3.66 11.27
C GLU A 3 -5.54 3.20 11.37
N ILE A 4 -4.73 3.95 12.11
CA ILE A 4 -3.31 3.66 12.31
C ILE A 4 -3.02 3.64 13.80
N ASP A 5 -2.56 2.49 14.28
CA ASP A 5 -2.39 2.21 15.68
C ASP A 5 -0.93 2.40 16.09
N ARG A 6 -0.64 3.46 16.86
CA ARG A 6 0.73 3.87 17.19
C ARG A 6 1.37 2.99 18.25
N GLU A 7 0.57 2.26 19.01
CA GLU A 7 1.00 1.37 20.09
C GLU A 7 1.18 -0.07 19.60
N SER A 8 0.76 -0.38 18.38
CA SER A 8 0.99 -1.68 17.76
C SER A 8 2.48 -1.94 17.53
N ILE A 9 2.86 -3.21 17.65
CA ILE A 9 4.20 -3.70 17.27
C ILE A 9 4.48 -3.51 15.77
N THR A 10 3.42 -3.33 14.97
CA THR A 10 3.54 -3.08 13.54
C THR A 10 3.87 -1.60 13.28
N PRO A 11 4.92 -1.27 12.52
CA PRO A 11 5.24 0.12 12.22
C PRO A 11 4.10 0.85 11.48
N MET A 12 3.89 2.13 11.78
CA MET A 12 2.82 2.93 11.16
C MET A 12 2.87 2.94 9.62
N TYR A 13 4.06 2.95 9.03
CA TYR A 13 4.20 2.92 7.56
C TYR A 13 3.75 1.58 6.96
N VAL A 14 3.95 0.47 7.69
CA VAL A 14 3.50 -0.87 7.29
C VAL A 14 1.98 -0.94 7.38
N GLN A 15 1.39 -0.40 8.44
CA GLN A 15 -0.07 -0.33 8.60
C GLN A 15 -0.72 0.50 7.48
N LEU A 16 -0.16 1.67 7.18
CA LEU A 16 -0.64 2.52 6.08
C LEU A 16 -0.51 1.83 4.72
N ALA A 17 0.64 1.19 4.45
CA ALA A 17 0.86 0.43 3.23
C ALA A 17 -0.16 -0.71 3.09
N SER A 18 -0.42 -1.44 4.19
CA SER A 18 -1.38 -2.53 4.23
C SER A 18 -2.80 -2.04 3.97
N ALA A 19 -3.20 -0.93 4.58
CA ALA A 19 -4.51 -0.31 4.32
C ALA A 19 -4.66 0.12 2.85
N LEU A 20 -3.64 0.75 2.26
CA LEU A 20 -3.66 1.13 0.85
C LEU A 20 -3.71 -0.07 -0.08
N ARG A 21 -2.89 -1.09 0.21
CA ARG A 21 -2.89 -2.37 -0.50
C ARG A 21 -4.28 -3.00 -0.50
N GLU A 22 -4.95 -2.94 0.64
CA GLU A 22 -6.30 -3.48 0.79
C GLU A 22 -7.32 -2.75 -0.08
N ARG A 23 -7.29 -1.41 -0.10
CA ARG A 23 -8.15 -0.59 -0.97
C ARG A 23 -7.94 -0.91 -2.44
N ILE A 24 -6.69 -1.12 -2.86
CA ILE A 24 -6.35 -1.53 -4.23
C ILE A 24 -6.87 -2.95 -4.50
N ARG A 25 -6.74 -3.87 -3.53
CA ARG A 25 -7.25 -5.24 -3.64
C ARG A 25 -8.77 -5.28 -3.79
N LEU A 26 -9.48 -4.47 -3.01
CA LEU A 26 -10.93 -4.33 -3.04
C LEU A 26 -11.42 -3.62 -4.33
N GLY A 27 -10.52 -2.97 -5.07
CA GLY A 27 -10.85 -2.27 -6.30
C GLY A 27 -11.35 -0.83 -6.09
N GLU A 28 -11.24 -0.29 -4.86
CA GLU A 28 -11.52 1.13 -4.60
C GLU A 28 -10.57 2.04 -5.37
N ILE A 29 -9.33 1.58 -5.56
CA ILE A 29 -8.30 2.27 -6.34
C ILE A 29 -7.87 1.31 -7.46
N PRO A 30 -8.48 1.41 -8.66
CA PRO A 30 -8.13 0.52 -9.76
C PRO A 30 -6.71 0.80 -10.28
N VAL A 31 -6.14 -0.19 -10.97
CA VAL A 31 -4.88 -0.04 -11.69
C VAL A 31 -4.99 1.10 -12.72
N GLY A 32 -3.94 1.91 -12.84
CA GLY A 32 -3.89 3.13 -13.64
C GLY A 32 -4.41 4.37 -12.90
N ARG A 33 -5.01 4.22 -11.72
CA ARG A 33 -5.54 5.34 -10.94
C ARG A 33 -4.47 5.90 -10.00
N ARG A 34 -4.51 7.22 -9.79
CA ARG A 34 -3.63 7.90 -8.85
C ARG A 34 -4.08 7.62 -7.42
N ILE A 35 -3.14 7.25 -6.55
CA ILE A 35 -3.39 7.14 -5.11
C ILE A 35 -3.56 8.53 -4.49
N PRO A 36 -4.20 8.65 -3.31
CA PRO A 36 -4.27 9.92 -2.61
C PRO A 36 -2.86 10.47 -2.36
N SER A 37 -2.72 11.78 -2.48
CA SER A 37 -1.47 12.49 -2.26
C SER A 37 -1.06 12.42 -0.79
N HIS A 38 0.20 12.73 -0.49
CA HIS A 38 0.70 12.72 0.90
C HIS A 38 -0.19 13.52 1.86
N TYR A 39 -0.67 14.69 1.41
CA TYR A 39 -1.57 15.54 2.19
C TYR A 39 -2.94 14.89 2.41
N GLU A 40 -3.48 14.21 1.40
CA GLU A 40 -4.77 13.52 1.50
C GLU A 40 -4.67 12.32 2.46
N LEU A 41 -3.59 11.55 2.40
CA LEU A 41 -3.33 10.43 3.32
C LEU A 41 -3.13 10.92 4.76
N GLU A 42 -2.47 12.06 4.95
CA GLU A 42 -2.34 12.70 6.27
C GLU A 42 -3.72 13.04 6.83
N GLN A 43 -4.62 13.61 6.01
CA GLN A 43 -5.99 13.90 6.44
C GLN A 43 -6.85 12.64 6.63
N GLU A 44 -6.71 11.62 5.78
CA GLU A 44 -7.44 10.35 5.90
C GLU A 44 -7.06 9.56 7.16
N THR A 45 -5.84 9.79 7.68
CA THR A 45 -5.34 9.22 8.94
C THR A 45 -5.54 10.15 10.14
N GLY A 46 -6.23 11.29 9.96
CA GLY A 46 -6.47 12.25 11.03
C GLY A 46 -5.20 12.93 11.57
N GLY A 47 -4.14 12.99 10.78
CA GLY A 47 -2.83 13.52 11.19
C GLY A 47 -2.00 12.53 12.03
N ALA A 48 -2.43 11.28 12.17
CA ALA A 48 -1.68 10.25 12.90
C ALA A 48 -0.35 9.91 12.21
N VAL A 49 -0.25 10.12 10.90
CA VAL A 49 0.91 9.71 10.09
C VAL A 49 1.60 10.92 9.46
N SER A 50 2.89 11.11 9.75
CA SER A 50 3.70 12.18 9.16
C SER A 50 4.03 11.90 7.69
N ARG A 51 4.28 12.95 6.89
CA ARG A 51 4.72 12.85 5.49
C ARG A 51 5.87 11.88 5.25
N ARG A 52 6.83 11.81 6.18
CA ARG A 52 7.97 10.88 6.09
C ARG A 52 7.51 9.42 6.14
N THR A 53 6.59 9.10 7.04
CA THR A 53 6.01 7.76 7.21
C THR A 53 5.12 7.40 6.02
N ILE A 54 4.36 8.36 5.49
CA ILE A 54 3.57 8.20 4.25
C ILE A 54 4.49 7.87 3.07
N LYS A 55 5.60 8.61 2.93
CA LYS A 55 6.61 8.34 1.91
C LYS A 55 7.15 6.91 2.03
N SER A 56 7.50 6.46 3.23
CA SER A 56 7.97 5.09 3.46
C SER A 56 6.92 4.03 3.13
N ALA A 57 5.64 4.28 3.41
CA ALA A 57 4.54 3.38 3.03
C ALA A 57 4.39 3.28 1.50
N ILE A 58 4.47 4.42 0.81
CA ILE A 58 4.45 4.46 -0.64
C ILE A 58 5.66 3.73 -1.23
N GLU A 59 6.86 4.01 -0.72
CA GLU A 59 8.11 3.37 -1.19
C GLU A 59 8.07 1.85 -1.01
N MET A 60 7.46 1.36 0.06
CA MET A 60 7.20 -0.08 0.24
C MET A 60 6.33 -0.63 -0.88
N LEU A 61 5.18 -0.02 -1.15
CA LEU A 61 4.28 -0.49 -2.21
C LEU A 61 4.88 -0.33 -3.62
N VAL A 62 5.76 0.65 -3.81
CA VAL A 62 6.56 0.79 -5.04
C VAL A 62 7.58 -0.34 -5.16
N ALA A 63 8.26 -0.69 -4.07
CA ALA A 63 9.18 -1.82 -4.03
C ALA A 63 8.48 -3.17 -4.26
N GLU A 64 7.23 -3.30 -3.83
CA GLU A 64 6.36 -4.45 -4.14
C GLU A 64 5.85 -4.47 -5.59
N GLY A 65 6.11 -3.43 -6.38
CA GLY A 65 5.61 -3.31 -7.76
C GLY A 65 4.11 -3.07 -7.87
N ILE A 66 3.46 -2.66 -6.79
CA ILE A 66 2.03 -2.32 -6.74
C ILE A 66 1.83 -0.87 -7.19
N LEU A 67 2.71 0.02 -6.75
CA LEU A 67 2.68 1.45 -7.07
C LEU A 67 3.86 1.87 -7.93
N GLN A 68 3.70 2.98 -8.64
CA GLN A 68 4.79 3.65 -9.34
C GLN A 68 4.71 5.16 -9.13
N GLY A 69 5.81 5.73 -8.62
CA GLY A 69 5.98 7.17 -8.54
C GLY A 69 6.34 7.76 -9.90
N VAL A 70 5.59 8.75 -10.35
CA VAL A 70 5.85 9.51 -11.57
C VAL A 70 6.19 10.95 -11.18
N GLN A 71 7.42 11.37 -11.46
CA GLN A 71 7.92 12.70 -11.13
C GLN A 71 6.99 13.78 -11.72
N GLY A 72 6.53 14.69 -10.86
CA GLY A 72 5.62 15.78 -11.22
C GLY A 72 4.15 15.40 -11.45
N LYS A 73 3.80 14.09 -11.50
CA LYS A 73 2.41 13.64 -11.72
C LYS A 73 1.77 12.94 -10.52
N GLY A 74 2.58 12.44 -9.58
CA GLY A 74 2.11 11.75 -8.38
C GLY A 74 2.40 10.25 -8.44
N VAL A 75 1.64 9.46 -7.68
CA VAL A 75 1.87 8.02 -7.54
C VAL A 75 0.65 7.27 -8.07
N PHE A 76 0.88 6.26 -8.91
CA PHE A 76 -0.16 5.53 -9.61
C PHE A 76 -0.11 4.05 -9.23
N VAL A 77 -1.28 3.41 -9.18
CA VAL A 77 -1.37 1.96 -9.06
C VAL A 77 -0.98 1.35 -10.41
N ILE A 78 0.03 0.48 -10.42
CA ILE A 78 0.48 -0.21 -11.63
C ILE A 78 0.15 -1.70 -11.62
N SER A 79 -0.09 -2.26 -10.44
CA SER A 79 -0.43 -3.67 -10.29
C SER A 79 -1.39 -3.86 -9.13
N LYS A 80 -2.23 -4.89 -9.24
CA LYS A 80 -3.10 -5.30 -8.14
C LYS A 80 -2.30 -6.27 -7.25
N PRO A 81 -2.30 -6.09 -5.91
CA PRO A 81 -1.70 -7.09 -5.04
C PRO A 81 -2.40 -8.43 -5.28
N ALA A 82 -1.61 -9.48 -5.57
CA ALA A 82 -2.13 -10.84 -5.65
C ALA A 82 -2.90 -11.13 -4.35
N GLY A 83 -4.18 -11.49 -4.51
CA GLY A 83 -5.09 -11.67 -3.38
C GLY A 83 -4.68 -12.90 -2.57
N GLY A 84 -4.14 -12.66 -1.37
CA GLY A 84 -3.88 -13.70 -0.37
C GLY A 84 -2.60 -14.51 -0.61
N PRO A 85 -2.15 -15.27 0.41
CA PRO A 85 -1.10 -16.25 0.22
C PRO A 85 -1.60 -17.19 -0.87
N SER A 86 -0.96 -17.16 -2.04
CA SER A 86 -0.96 -18.34 -2.88
C SER A 86 -0.40 -19.42 -1.99
N ALA A 87 -1.29 -20.25 -1.47
CA ALA A 87 -0.97 -21.54 -0.90
C ALA A 87 0.17 -22.11 -1.73
N VAL A 88 1.24 -22.56 -1.08
CA VAL A 88 1.90 -23.83 -1.38
C VAL A 88 1.52 -24.40 -2.75
N ASP A 89 1.93 -23.73 -3.81
CA ASP A 89 2.06 -24.31 -5.13
C ASP A 89 3.47 -24.87 -5.14
N ARG A 90 3.68 -25.86 -4.26
CA ARG A 90 4.55 -26.95 -4.66
C ARG A 90 3.63 -27.81 -5.54
N PRO A 91 3.79 -27.84 -6.86
CA PRO A 91 3.70 -29.15 -7.46
C PRO A 91 4.73 -29.98 -6.69
N SER A 92 4.31 -31.07 -6.08
CA SER A 92 5.23 -32.20 -5.97
C SER A 92 5.50 -32.63 -7.41
N PRO A 93 6.73 -32.46 -7.90
CA PRO A 93 7.32 -33.56 -8.63
C PRO A 93 8.77 -33.70 -8.19
N ASP A 94 9.05 -34.67 -7.33
CA ASP A 94 9.99 -35.71 -7.73
C ASP A 94 9.75 -36.96 -6.87
N SER A 95 9.42 -38.04 -7.60
CA SER A 95 9.70 -39.47 -7.37
C SER A 95 9.69 -40.07 -5.97
#